data_AF-A0A660VKX5-F1
#
_entry.id   AF-A0A660VKX5-F1
#
_cell.length_a   1.000
_cell.length_b   1.000
_cell.length_c   1.000
_cell.angle_alpha   90.00
_cell.angle_beta   90.00
_cell.angle_gamma   90.00
#
_symmetry.space_group_name_H-M   'P 1'
#
loop_
_entity.id
_entity.type
_entity.pdbx_description
1 polymer ?
#
loop_
_entity_poly.entity_id
_entity_poly.type
_entity_poly.pdbx_seq_one_letter_code
_entity_poly.pdbx_strand_id
1 'polypeptide(L)'
;MLRIALTAFVVVAALACSSTEVQESAPAGAINANCPMMGKAINPAVATSDWNGKQVGFCCKGCIKKFAALSDDEKGAKLEATGTEL
;
A
#
# COMPACT_ATOMS: atom_id res chain seq x y z
N MET A 1 -3.68 -61.91 13.79
CA MET A 1 -4.98 -61.83 13.10
C MET A 1 -5.95 -61.04 13.96
N LEU A 2 -6.01 -59.71 13.79
CA LEU A 2 -7.24 -58.93 13.99
C LEU A 2 -7.05 -57.57 13.33
N ARG A 3 -7.95 -57.26 12.40
CA ARG A 3 -7.95 -56.07 11.55
C ARG A 3 -8.36 -54.86 12.38
N ILE A 4 -7.46 -53.91 12.61
CA ILE A 4 -7.86 -52.57 13.06
C ILE A 4 -7.63 -51.62 11.89
N ALA A 5 -8.72 -50.98 11.55
CA ALA A 5 -8.97 -50.21 10.36
C ALA A 5 -8.03 -49.00 10.23
N LEU A 6 -7.65 -48.77 8.99
CA LEU A 6 -7.54 -47.48 8.31
C LEU A 6 -8.27 -46.33 9.05
N THR A 7 -7.54 -45.34 9.56
CA THR A 7 -7.96 -43.93 9.55
C THR A 7 -6.76 -43.01 9.82
N ALA A 8 -6.56 -42.07 8.88
CA ALA A 8 -5.91 -40.75 9.03
C ALA A 8 -4.45 -40.77 9.52
N PHE A 9 -3.46 -40.85 8.63
CA PHE A 9 -2.95 -39.73 7.82
C PHE A 9 -2.58 -38.50 8.67
N VAL A 10 -1.29 -38.45 9.02
CA VAL A 10 -0.39 -37.29 8.92
C VAL A 10 -0.98 -35.92 9.23
N VAL A 11 -0.55 -35.29 10.33
CA VAL A 11 0.09 -33.95 10.24
C VAL A 11 1.20 -33.86 11.27
N VAL A 12 2.42 -34.03 10.76
CA VAL A 12 3.69 -33.66 11.39
C VAL A 12 3.84 -32.14 11.31
N ALA A 13 4.25 -31.55 12.44
CA ALA A 13 5.06 -30.34 12.58
C ALA A 13 4.69 -29.05 11.83
N ALA A 14 4.73 -27.95 12.59
CA ALA A 14 5.74 -26.90 12.43
C ALA A 14 5.16 -25.47 12.39
N LEU A 15 5.81 -24.63 13.20
CA LEU A 15 6.18 -23.24 12.93
C LEU A 15 5.10 -22.15 13.10
N ALA A 16 5.46 -21.23 14.00
CA ALA A 16 5.04 -19.85 14.02
C ALA A 16 4.90 -19.27 12.61
N CYS A 17 3.67 -18.98 12.20
CA CYS A 17 3.40 -18.00 11.17
C CYS A 17 2.79 -16.81 11.89
N SER A 18 3.68 -15.90 12.30
CA SER A 18 3.34 -14.51 12.58
C SER A 18 2.37 -14.07 11.49
N SER A 19 1.19 -13.65 11.88
CA SER A 19 0.13 -13.17 11.01
C SER A 19 0.74 -12.32 9.92
N THR A 20 0.85 -12.89 8.72
CA THR A 20 1.00 -12.10 7.51
C THR A 20 -0.37 -11.47 7.34
N GLU A 21 -0.56 -10.37 8.06
CA GLU A 21 -1.47 -9.33 7.65
C GLU A 21 -1.02 -8.94 6.25
N VAL A 22 -1.73 -9.48 5.26
CA VAL A 22 -1.69 -9.01 3.89
C VAL A 22 -2.30 -7.61 3.97
N GLN A 23 -1.45 -6.65 4.34
CA GLN A 23 -1.76 -5.25 4.33
C GLN A 23 -2.09 -4.94 2.88
N GLU A 24 -3.39 -4.72 2.64
CA GLU A 24 -3.95 -4.30 1.37
C GLU A 24 -3.28 -2.98 0.99
N SER A 25 -2.16 -3.14 0.31
CA SER A 25 -1.05 -2.22 0.31
C SER A 25 -1.42 -1.05 -0.58
N ALA A 26 -1.47 0.15 -0.01
CA ALA A 26 -0.98 1.36 -0.68
C ALA A 26 0.18 1.02 -1.64
N PRO A 27 0.34 1.70 -2.80
CA PRO A 27 1.47 1.42 -3.68
C PRO A 27 2.75 1.47 -2.85
N ALA A 28 3.44 0.33 -2.77
CA ALA A 28 4.46 0.09 -1.76
C ALA A 28 5.50 1.22 -1.79
N GLY A 29 5.58 1.98 -0.68
CA GLY A 29 6.53 3.09 -0.53
C GLY A 29 5.96 4.49 -0.71
N ALA A 30 4.66 4.66 -0.99
CA ALA A 30 4.06 5.99 -0.99
C ALA A 30 4.05 6.63 0.42
N ILE A 31 4.42 7.90 0.51
CA ILE A 31 4.49 8.63 1.79
C ILE A 31 3.13 9.06 2.34
N ASN A 32 2.10 9.00 1.51
CA ASN A 32 0.76 9.49 1.80
C ASN A 32 -0.26 8.35 1.68
N ALA A 33 -1.31 8.35 2.52
CA ALA A 33 -2.44 7.41 2.43
C ALA A 33 -3.60 7.94 1.57
N ASN A 34 -3.75 9.26 1.52
CA ASN A 34 -4.79 9.97 0.78
C ASN A 34 -4.17 10.76 -0.38
N CYS A 35 -4.88 10.83 -1.50
CA CYS A 35 -4.48 11.54 -2.69
C CYS A 35 -4.36 13.05 -2.41
N PRO A 36 -3.20 13.70 -2.61
CA PRO A 36 -3.00 15.12 -2.31
C PRO A 36 -3.84 16.04 -3.21
N MET A 37 -4.35 15.51 -4.33
CA MET A 37 -5.18 16.29 -5.27
C MET A 37 -6.67 16.30 -4.89
N MET A 38 -7.18 15.24 -4.26
CA MET A 38 -8.63 15.03 -4.08
C MET A 38 -9.03 14.52 -2.69
N GLY A 39 -8.08 14.22 -1.80
CA GLY A 39 -8.33 13.70 -0.44
C GLY A 39 -8.85 12.26 -0.35
N LYS A 40 -9.13 11.59 -1.47
CA LYS A 40 -9.58 10.18 -1.49
C LYS A 40 -8.42 9.22 -1.23
N ALA A 41 -8.69 8.03 -0.72
CA ALA A 41 -7.68 6.98 -0.59
C ALA A 41 -6.92 6.75 -1.91
N ILE A 42 -5.63 6.52 -1.83
CA ILE A 42 -4.80 6.18 -2.99
C ILE A 42 -5.18 4.80 -3.54
N ASN A 43 -4.95 4.62 -4.85
CA ASN A 43 -5.18 3.34 -5.50
C ASN A 43 -3.82 2.68 -5.77
N PRO A 44 -3.57 1.47 -5.26
CA PRO A 44 -2.27 0.80 -5.46
C PRO A 44 -2.00 0.33 -6.88
N ALA A 45 -3.03 0.24 -7.73
CA ALA A 45 -2.86 0.01 -9.15
C ALA A 45 -2.48 1.29 -9.92
N VAL A 46 -2.42 2.45 -9.26
CA VAL A 46 -1.99 3.73 -9.85
C VAL A 46 -0.52 3.97 -9.50
N ALA A 47 0.25 4.33 -10.53
CA ALA A 47 1.67 4.66 -10.36
C ALA A 47 1.87 5.84 -9.41
N THR A 48 2.99 5.80 -8.68
CA THR A 48 3.47 6.89 -7.84
C THR A 48 4.22 7.93 -8.67
N SER A 49 4.43 9.12 -8.10
CA SER A 49 5.35 10.15 -8.62
C SER A 49 6.51 10.30 -7.65
N ASP A 50 7.73 10.38 -8.16
CA ASP A 50 8.86 10.81 -7.35
C ASP A 50 8.78 12.32 -7.10
N TRP A 51 9.00 12.72 -5.86
CA TRP A 51 9.13 14.12 -5.45
C TRP A 51 10.00 14.20 -4.20
N ASN A 52 11.10 14.96 -4.25
CA ASN A 52 12.09 15.04 -3.15
C ASN A 52 12.62 13.67 -2.69
N GLY A 53 12.79 12.72 -3.62
CA GLY A 53 13.25 11.36 -3.31
C GLY A 53 12.22 10.50 -2.56
N LYS A 54 10.98 10.99 -2.46
CA LYS A 54 9.84 10.30 -1.85
C LYS A 54 8.84 9.92 -2.93
N GLN A 55 8.18 8.78 -2.75
CA GLN A 55 7.12 8.34 -3.66
C GLN A 55 5.79 8.90 -3.19
N VAL A 56 5.05 9.53 -4.10
CA VAL A 56 3.71 10.10 -3.85
C VAL A 56 2.66 9.24 -4.54
N GLY A 57 1.67 8.75 -3.79
CA GLY A 57 0.56 7.95 -4.28
C GLY A 57 -0.67 8.77 -4.68
N PHE A 58 -1.47 8.24 -5.61
CA PHE A 58 -2.66 8.92 -6.14
C PHE A 58 -3.88 8.01 -6.25
N CYS A 59 -5.07 8.61 -6.22
CA CYS A 59 -6.33 7.85 -6.42
C CYS A 59 -6.62 7.55 -7.89
N CYS A 60 -6.03 8.28 -8.84
CA CYS A 60 -6.20 8.05 -10.28
C CYS A 60 -5.04 8.60 -11.11
N LYS A 61 -4.87 8.09 -12.34
CA LYS A 61 -3.82 8.51 -13.29
C LYS A 61 -3.88 10.00 -13.64
N GLY A 62 -5.07 10.61 -13.62
CA GLY A 62 -5.23 12.04 -13.90
C GLY A 62 -4.64 12.95 -12.81
N CYS A 63 -4.58 12.47 -11.56
CA CYS A 63 -3.98 13.23 -10.46
C CYS A 63 -2.46 13.32 -10.59
N ILE A 64 -1.79 12.34 -11.17
CA ILE A 64 -0.34 12.36 -11.42
C ILE A 64 0.02 13.58 -12.27
N LYS A 65 -0.67 13.77 -13.41
CA LYS A 65 -0.41 14.89 -14.31
C LYS A 65 -0.67 16.24 -13.65
N LYS A 66 -1.75 16.34 -12.87
CA LYS A 66 -2.06 17.58 -12.14
C LYS A 66 -1.02 17.89 -11.08
N PHE A 67 -0.57 16.88 -10.34
CA PHE A 67 0.48 17.02 -9.32
C PHE A 67 1.82 17.43 -9.94
N ALA A 68 2.20 16.86 -11.08
CA ALA A 68 3.42 17.23 -11.79
C ALA A 68 3.42 18.67 -12.34
N ALA A 69 2.24 19.26 -12.58
CA ALA A 69 2.09 20.62 -13.05
C ALA A 69 2.15 21.69 -11.93
N LEU A 70 2.13 21.27 -10.67
CA LEU A 70 2.26 22.16 -9.52
C LEU A 70 3.72 22.59 -9.33
N SER A 71 3.91 23.77 -8.73
CA SER A 71 5.20 24.15 -8.14
C SER A 71 5.54 23.25 -6.94
N ASP A 72 6.81 23.24 -6.53
CA ASP A 72 7.24 22.41 -5.39
C ASP A 72 6.60 22.85 -4.07
N ASP A 73 6.40 24.16 -3.87
CA ASP A 73 5.69 24.69 -2.70
C ASP A 73 4.22 24.20 -2.66
N GLU A 74 3.54 24.20 -3.81
CA GLU A 74 2.16 23.70 -3.91
C GLU A 74 2.09 22.19 -3.67
N LYS A 75 3.07 21.41 -4.18
CA LYS A 75 3.12 19.97 -3.92
C LYS A 75 3.28 19.68 -2.43
N GLY A 76 4.17 20.41 -1.76
CA GLY A 76 4.37 20.30 -0.32
C GLY A 76 3.09 20.59 0.46
N ALA A 77 2.46 21.74 0.23
CA ALA A 77 1.22 22.12 0.91
C ALA A 77 0.09 21.09 0.70
N LYS A 78 -0.02 20.51 -0.51
CA LYS A 78 -1.03 19.49 -0.81
C LYS A 78 -0.76 18.16 -0.10
N LEU A 79 0.50 17.79 0.10
CA LEU A 79 0.88 16.59 0.83
C LEU A 79 0.71 16.76 2.34
N GLU A 80 1.10 17.90 2.90
CA GLU A 80 0.86 18.25 4.31
C GLU A 80 -0.64 18.21 4.65
N ALA A 81 -1.49 18.70 3.73
CA ALA A 81 -2.94 18.66 3.90
C ALA A 81 -3.53 17.23 3.97
N THR A 82 -2.76 16.21 3.59
CA THR A 82 -3.15 14.79 3.77
C THR A 82 -2.71 14.19 5.09
N GLY A 83 -2.10 14.99 5.98
CA GLY A 83 -1.47 14.52 7.21
C GLY A 83 -0.12 13.85 6.97
N THR A 84 0.49 14.05 5.78
CA THR A 84 1.82 13.55 5.49
C THR A 84 2.86 14.52 6.04
N GLU A 85 3.72 14.06 6.93
CA GLU A 85 4.87 14.82 7.43
C GLU A 85 6.00 14.76 6.39
N LEU A 86 6.37 15.92 5.84
CA LEU A 86 7.30 16.06 4.71
C LEU A 86 8.76 16.20 5.13
#